data_AF-A0A9W8GWA8-F1
#
_entry.id   AF-A0A9W8GWA8-F1
#
_cell.length_a   1.000
_cell.length_b   1.000
_cell.length_c   1.000
_cell.angle_alpha   90.00
_cell.angle_beta   90.00
_cell.angle_gamma   90.00
#
_symmetry.space_group_name_H-M   'P 1'
#
loop_
_entity.id
_entity.type
_entity.pdbx_description
1 polymer ?
#
loop_
_entity_poly.entity_id
_entity_poly.type
_entity_poly.pdbx_seq_one_letter_code
_entity_poly.pdbx_strand_id
1 'polypeptide(L)' 'VKNQTPKVEATEKPKKVTGRAMKRAKYIRRFVNVTLQPGGKRRMNPPPTAA' A
#
# COMPACT_ATOMS: atom_id res chain seq x y z
N VAL A 1 -23.34 -9.36 14.60
CA VAL A 1 -21.99 -9.92 14.35
C VAL A 1 -20.85 -9.06 14.92
N LYS A 2 -20.96 -7.73 14.99
CA LYS A 2 -19.90 -6.86 15.59
C LYS A 2 -19.56 -7.20 17.05
N ASN A 3 -20.54 -7.67 17.83
CA ASN A 3 -20.34 -8.14 19.21
C ASN A 3 -19.78 -9.57 19.29
N GLN A 4 -19.80 -10.34 18.18
CA GLN A 4 -19.24 -11.70 18.11
C GLN A 4 -17.75 -11.68 17.75
N THR A 5 -17.30 -10.67 17.00
CA THR A 5 -15.90 -10.52 16.63
C THR A 5 -15.08 -9.98 17.80
N PRO A 6 -13.91 -10.55 18.13
CA PRO A 6 -13.05 -10.00 19.18
C PRO A 6 -12.62 -8.58 18.82
N LYS A 7 -12.53 -7.71 19.83
CA LYS A 7 -12.08 -6.34 19.62
C LYS A 7 -10.56 -6.34 19.44
N VAL A 8 -10.11 -5.97 18.24
CA VAL A 8 -8.69 -5.77 17.95
C VAL A 8 -8.35 -4.29 18.14
N GLU A 9 -7.35 -4.02 18.97
CA GLU A 9 -6.82 -2.67 19.20
C GLU A 9 -5.93 -2.22 18.04
N ALA A 10 -5.77 -0.90 17.89
CA ALA A 10 -4.95 -0.34 16.84
C ALA A 10 -3.46 -0.54 17.16
N THR A 11 -2.73 -1.20 16.27
CA THR A 11 -1.27 -1.31 16.38
C THR A 11 -0.60 0.07 16.24
N GLU A 12 0.45 0.30 17.02
CA GLU A 12 1.31 1.47 16.87
C GLU A 12 1.99 1.45 15.50
N LYS A 13 1.93 2.59 14.79
CA LYS A 13 2.50 2.73 13.44
C LYS A 13 3.45 3.93 13.41
N PRO A 14 4.57 3.82 12.68
CA PRO A 14 5.49 4.93 12.52
C PRO A 14 4.80 6.12 11.84
N LYS A 15 5.29 7.32 12.14
CA LYS A 15 4.76 8.58 11.58
C LYS A 15 4.85 8.54 10.05
N LYS A 16 3.71 8.74 9.40
CA LYS A 16 3.65 8.82 7.93
C LYS A 16 4.25 10.14 7.46
N VAL A 17 5.05 10.10 6.41
CA VAL A 17 5.51 11.32 5.73
C VAL A 17 4.33 12.08 5.14
N THR A 18 4.34 13.41 5.26
CA THR A 18 3.26 14.31 4.82
C THR A 18 3.69 15.21 3.66
N GLY A 19 2.71 15.83 2.99
CA GLY A 19 2.93 16.84 1.95
C GLY A 19 3.78 16.38 0.76
N ARG A 20 4.82 17.14 0.45
CA ARG A 20 5.72 16.89 -0.69
C ARG A 20 6.50 15.58 -0.57
N ALA A 21 6.95 15.24 0.64
CA ALA A 21 7.67 13.99 0.90
C ALA A 21 6.80 12.76 0.58
N MET A 22 5.51 12.82 0.92
CA MET A 22 4.54 11.77 0.57
C MET A 22 4.35 11.63 -0.94
N LYS A 23 4.24 12.76 -1.66
CA LYS A 23 4.11 12.75 -3.13
C LYS A 23 5.34 12.12 -3.79
N ARG A 24 6.55 12.45 -3.33
CA ARG A 24 7.81 11.84 -3.81
C ARG A 24 7.85 10.34 -3.56
N ALA A 25 7.53 9.90 -2.35
CA ALA A 25 7.49 8.47 -2.00
C ALA A 25 6.49 7.68 -2.87
N LYS A 26 5.31 8.25 -3.17
CA LYS A 26 4.34 7.63 -4.08
C LYS A 26 4.84 7.54 -5.51
N TYR A 27 5.50 8.57 -6.02
CA TYR A 27 6.04 8.59 -7.39
C TYR A 27 7.10 7.50 -7.57
N ILE A 28 8.09 7.45 -6.66
CA ILE A 28 9.18 6.46 -6.71
C ILE A 28 8.61 5.03 -6.73
N ARG A 29 7.64 4.72 -5.84
CA ARG A 29 6.98 3.40 -5.79
C ARG A 29 6.10 3.07 -7.00
N ARG A 30 5.65 4.08 -7.75
CA ARG A 30 4.71 3.89 -8.87
C ARG A 30 5.42 3.74 -10.20
N PHE A 31 6.49 4.50 -10.41
CA PHE A 31 7.05 4.73 -11.74
C PHE A 31 8.54 4.43 -11.84
N VAL A 32 9.29 4.52 -10.74
CA VAL A 32 10.76 4.35 -10.78
C VAL A 32 11.13 2.91 -10.42
N ASN A 33 10.62 2.40 -9.30
CA ASN A 33 11.02 1.09 -8.80
C ASN A 33 10.28 -0.08 -9.48
N VAL A 34 9.26 0.19 -10.28
CA VAL A 34 8.45 -0.83 -10.96
C VAL A 34 8.26 -0.40 -12.40
N THR A 35 8.94 -1.10 -13.32
CA THR A 35 8.72 -0.97 -14.76
C THR A 35 7.69 -2.01 -15.19
N LEU A 36 6.54 -1.54 -15.68
CA LEU A 36 5.51 -2.43 -16.24
C LEU A 36 5.88 -2.73 -17.69
N GLN A 37 5.71 -3.99 -18.11
CA GLN A 37 5.75 -4.34 -19.52
C GLN A 37 4.65 -3.56 -20.27
N PRO A 38 4.83 -3.25 -21.56
CA PRO A 38 3.83 -2.56 -22.35
C PRO A 38 2.48 -3.31 -22.27
N GLY A 39 1.42 -2.61 -21.87
CA GLY A 39 0.08 -3.17 -21.62
C GLY A 39 -0.19 -3.70 -20.20
N GLY A 40 0.81 -3.74 -19.32
CA GLY A 40 0.66 -4.21 -17.95
C GLY A 40 -0.09 -3.22 -17.04
N LYS A 41 -1.17 -3.65 -16.37
CA LYS A 41 -1.88 -2.86 -15.35
C LYS A 41 -1.30 -3.12 -13.94
N ARG A 42 -0.89 -2.06 -13.24
CA ARG A 42 -0.33 -2.17 -11.87
C ARG A 42 -1.38 -2.65 -10.86
N ARG A 43 -1.10 -3.74 -10.14
CA ARG A 43 -1.86 -4.17 -8.95
C ARG A 43 -1.18 -3.61 -7.70
N MET A 44 -1.88 -2.76 -6.94
CA MET A 44 -1.29 -2.04 -5.81
C MET A 44 -1.31 -2.83 -4.50
N ASN A 45 -2.23 -3.79 -4.38
CA ASN A 45 -2.36 -4.67 -3.22
C ASN A 45 -2.90 -6.04 -3.68
N PRO A 46 -2.11 -6.83 -4.43
CA PRO A 46 -2.50 -8.20 -4.76
C PRO A 46 -2.55 -9.05 -3.49
N PRO A 47 -3.46 -10.03 -3.39
CA PRO A 47 -3.38 -11.03 -2.33
C PRO A 47 -2.07 -11.83 -2.49
N PRO A 48 -1.51 -12.38 -1.40
CA PRO A 48 -0.26 -13.14 -1.46
C PRO A 48 -0.37 -14.40 -2.33
N THR A 49 -1.58 -14.81 -2.70
CA THR A 49 -1.88 -15.95 -3.58
C THR A 49 -1.85 -15.59 -5.07
N ALA A 50 -1.80 -14.31 -5.42
CA ALA A 50 -1.68 -13.86 -6.81
C ALA A 50 -0.21 -13.60 -7.13
N ALA A 51 0.54 -14.69 -7.32
CA ALA A 51 1.83 -14.67 -8.02
C ALA A 51 1.59 -14.91 -9.52
#